data_AF-A0A1Y6CKB5-F1
#
_entry.id   AF-A0A1Y6CKB5-F1
#
_cell.length_a   1.000
_cell.length_b   1.000
_cell.length_c   1.000
_cell.angle_alpha   90.00
_cell.angle_beta   90.00
_cell.angle_gamma   90.00
#
_symmetry.space_group_name_H-M   'P 1'
#
loop_
_entity.id
_entity.type
_entity.pdbx_description
1 polymer ?
#
loop_
_entity_poly.entity_id
_entity_poly.type
_entity_poly.pdbx_seq_one_letter_code
_entity_poly.pdbx_strand_id
1 'polypeptide(L)' 'FSYYHFPREHWTRIKTNNMLERVMREIRRRTRVVGNFPDGNSALMLTAARLRHVASTKWGTRKYMDMDRLKEAKLAVYG' A
#
# COMPACT_ATOMS: atom_id res chain seq x y z
N PHE A 1 -7.45 -1.62 20.48
CA PHE A 1 -7.94 -0.54 19.59
C PHE A 1 -6.90 0.59 19.53
N SER A 2 -5.93 0.52 18.60
CA SER A 2 -4.75 1.42 18.57
C SER A 2 -4.88 2.57 17.54
N TYR A 3 -5.79 2.47 16.56
CA TYR A 3 -5.91 3.50 15.52
C TYR A 3 -6.62 4.79 15.97
N TYR A 4 -7.29 4.78 17.13
CA TYR A 4 -7.96 5.97 17.68
C TYR A 4 -7.00 7.10 18.06
N HIS A 5 -5.70 6.81 18.21
CA HIS A 5 -4.65 7.79 18.48
C HIS A 5 -4.24 8.61 17.24
N PHE A 6 -4.74 8.24 16.05
CA PHE A 6 -4.50 8.99 14.82
C PHE A 6 -5.64 9.99 14.55
N PRO A 7 -5.43 11.04 13.73
CA PRO A 7 -6.51 11.92 13.30
C PRO A 7 -7.65 11.15 12.63
N ARG A 8 -8.90 11.62 12.75
CA ARG A 8 -10.09 10.94 12.20
C ARG A 8 -10.00 10.74 10.68
N GLU A 9 -9.32 11.64 9.99
CA GLU A 9 -9.05 11.60 8.55
C GLU A 9 -8.20 10.39 8.16
N HIS A 10 -7.34 9.90 9.07
CA HIS A 10 -6.48 8.74 8.85
C HIS A 10 -7.17 7.43 9.21
N TRP A 11 -8.22 7.44 10.03
CA TRP A 11 -8.91 6.20 10.45
C TRP A 11 -9.45 5.40 9.28
N THR A 12 -10.09 6.06 8.30
CA THR A 12 -10.62 5.36 7.12
C THR A 12 -9.51 4.72 6.30
N ARG A 13 -8.33 5.34 6.23
CA ARG A 13 -7.16 4.80 5.51
C ARG A 13 -6.50 3.67 6.29
N ILE A 14 -6.30 3.82 7.59
CA ILE A 14 -5.69 2.81 8.47
C ILE A 14 -6.60 1.57 8.61
N LYS A 15 -7.91 1.78 8.67
CA LYS A 15 -8.90 0.70 8.77
C LYS A 15 -8.99 -0.13 7.48
N THR A 16 -8.64 0.44 6.33
CA THR A 16 -8.87 -0.21 5.03
C THR A 16 -7.59 -0.72 4.38
N ASN A 17 -7.54 -2.04 4.16
CA ASN A 17 -6.47 -2.70 3.39
C ASN A 17 -6.72 -2.71 1.87
N ASN A 18 -7.66 -1.88 1.39
CA ASN A 18 -8.10 -1.82 0.00
C ASN A 18 -6.95 -1.69 -1.01
N MET A 19 -5.91 -0.94 -0.67
CA MET A 19 -4.74 -0.78 -1.54
C MET A 19 -3.94 -2.07 -1.71
N LEU A 20 -3.77 -2.80 -0.61
CA LEU A 20 -2.94 -3.98 -0.52
C LEU A 20 -3.67 -5.14 -1.20
N GLU A 21 -4.97 -5.25 -0.96
CA GLU A 21 -5.86 -6.15 -1.69
C GLU A 21 -5.86 -5.90 -3.20
N ARG A 22 -5.88 -4.62 -3.63
CA ARG A 22 -5.83 -4.27 -5.06
C ARG A 22 -4.53 -4.71 -5.71
N VAL A 23 -3.39 -4.47 -5.05
CA VAL A 23 -2.06 -4.89 -5.52
C VAL A 23 -1.98 -6.42 -5.58
N MET A 24 -2.39 -7.12 -4.52
CA MET A 24 -2.37 -8.58 -4.47
C MET A 24 -3.29 -9.22 -5.52
N ARG A 25 -4.48 -8.64 -5.75
CA ARG A 25 -5.41 -9.07 -6.80
C ARG A 25 -4.79 -8.90 -8.19
N GLU A 26 -4.09 -7.80 -8.44
CA GLU A 26 -3.43 -7.58 -9.72
C GLU A 26 -2.26 -8.56 -9.95
N ILE A 27 -1.44 -8.79 -8.92
CA ILE A 27 -0.36 -9.79 -8.96
C ILE A 27 -0.95 -11.17 -9.31
N ARG A 28 -1.98 -11.59 -8.58
CA ARG A 28 -2.65 -12.89 -8.79
C ARG A 28 -3.28 -13.01 -10.19
N ARG A 29 -3.83 -11.93 -10.73
CA ARG A 29 -4.36 -11.91 -12.11
C ARG A 29 -3.25 -12.10 -13.15
N ARG A 30 -2.11 -11.44 -12.97
CA ARG A 30 -0.97 -11.51 -13.90
C ARG A 30 -0.24 -12.85 -13.81
N THR A 31 -0.10 -13.41 -12.62
CA THR A 31 0.48 -14.76 -12.46
C THR A 31 -0.43 -15.85 -13.01
N ARG A 32 -1.76 -15.69 -12.94
CA ARG A 32 -2.72 -16.66 -13.52
C ARG A 32 -2.63 -16.78 -15.04
N VAL A 33 -2.33 -15.69 -15.75
CA VAL A 33 -2.21 -15.69 -17.22
C VAL A 33 -0.97 -16.45 -17.70
N VAL A 34 0.09 -16.50 -16.89
CA VAL A 34 1.33 -17.19 -17.25
C VAL A 34 1.16 -18.72 -17.23
N GLY A 35 0.14 -19.26 -16.55
CA GLY A 35 -0.29 -20.66 -16.66
C GLY A 35 0.63 -21.67 -15.97
N ASN A 36 1.92 -21.70 -16.34
CA ASN A 36 2.94 -22.55 -15.74
C ASN A 36 4.28 -21.80 -15.75
N PHE A 37 4.75 -21.37 -14.57
CA PHE A 37 6.05 -20.72 -14.48
C PHE A 37 7.16 -21.77 -14.61
N PRO A 38 8.22 -21.49 -15.40
CA PRO A 38 9.35 -22.41 -15.53
C PRO A 38 10.14 -22.59 -14.22
N ASP A 39 10.09 -21.62 -13.30
CA ASP A 39 10.70 -21.70 -11.96
C ASP A 39 10.06 -20.69 -10.98
N GLY A 40 10.12 -20.94 -9.67
CA GLY A 40 9.62 -20.03 -8.63
C GLY A 40 10.27 -18.64 -8.68
N ASN A 41 11.53 -18.53 -9.11
CA ASN A 41 12.21 -17.24 -9.27
C ASN A 41 11.61 -16.39 -10.41
N SER A 42 11.11 -17.02 -11.48
CA SER A 42 10.49 -16.29 -12.59
C SER A 42 9.15 -15.64 -12.17
N ALA A 43 8.39 -16.30 -11.30
CA ALA A 43 7.19 -15.73 -10.68
C ALA A 43 7.53 -14.57 -9.72
N LEU A 44 8.61 -14.72 -8.95
CA LEU A 44 9.12 -13.65 -8.08
C LEU A 44 9.57 -12.43 -8.90
N MET A 45 10.32 -12.62 -10.00
CA MET A 45 10.75 -11.55 -10.89
C MET A 45 9.58 -10.80 -11.50
N LEU A 46 8.55 -11.50 -11.99
CA LEU A 46 7.34 -10.86 -12.52
C LEU A 46 6.64 -10.01 -11.45
N THR A 47 6.54 -10.53 -10.23
CA THR A 47 5.93 -9.84 -9.10
C THR A 47 6.75 -8.61 -8.72
N ALA A 48 8.07 -8.74 -8.61
CA ALA A 48 8.99 -7.65 -8.28
C ALA A 48 8.99 -6.57 -9.36
N ALA A 49 8.98 -6.94 -10.65
CA ALA A 49 8.86 -6.01 -11.76
C ALA A 49 7.53 -5.25 -11.70
N ARG A 50 6.43 -5.93 -11.35
CA ARG A 50 5.13 -5.27 -11.19
C ARG A 50 5.11 -4.31 -10.01
N LEU A 51 5.66 -4.71 -8.86
CA LEU A 51 5.77 -3.86 -7.68
C LEU A 51 6.63 -2.63 -7.96
N ARG A 52 7.78 -2.80 -8.62
CA ARG A 52 8.65 -1.70 -9.06
C ARG A 52 7.89 -0.74 -9.97
N HIS A 53 7.15 -1.24 -10.95
CA HIS A 53 6.35 -0.39 -11.82
C HIS A 53 5.26 0.37 -11.05
N VAL A 54 4.55 -0.27 -10.13
CA VAL A 54 3.55 0.40 -9.28
C VAL A 54 4.21 1.49 -8.43
N ALA A 55 5.37 1.22 -7.84
CA ALA A 55 6.15 2.20 -7.08
C ALA A 55 6.64 3.36 -7.97
N SER A 56 6.98 3.12 -9.24
CA SER A 56 7.37 4.17 -10.18
C SER A 56 6.18 4.99 -10.74
N THR A 57 4.94 4.58 -10.49
CA THR A 57 3.75 5.34 -10.90
C THR A 57 3.35 6.39 -9.86
N LYS A 58 2.24 7.11 -10.13
CA LYS A 58 1.58 8.02 -9.16
C LYS A 58 1.31 7.39 -7.78
N TRP A 59 1.32 6.06 -7.65
CA TRP A 59 1.18 5.40 -6.35
C TRP A 59 2.39 5.58 -5.43
N GLY A 60 3.63 5.56 -5.96
CA GLY A 60 4.81 5.74 -5.10
C GLY A 60 5.09 7.19 -4.73
N THR A 61 4.61 8.15 -5.52
CA THR A 61 4.79 9.58 -5.26
C THR A 61 3.66 10.21 -4.46
N ARG A 62 2.51 9.53 -4.32
CA ARG A 62 1.37 10.05 -3.56
C ARG A 62 1.56 9.78 -2.08
N LYS A 63 1.62 10.85 -1.27
CA LYS A 63 1.57 10.76 0.20
C LYS A 63 0.30 10.04 0.62
N TYR A 64 0.44 8.80 1.12
CA TYR A 64 -0.69 7.98 1.55
C TYR A 64 -1.29 8.47 2.88
N MET A 65 -0.43 8.90 3.80
CA MET A 65 -0.80 9.63 5.00
C MET A 65 -0.09 10.96 5.02
N ASP A 66 -0.83 12.01 5.38
CA ASP A 66 -0.24 13.31 5.61
C ASP A 66 0.34 13.35 7.03
N MET A 67 1.64 13.57 7.13
CA MET A 67 2.38 13.59 8.39
C MET A 67 2.34 14.97 9.06
N ASP A 68 2.01 16.02 8.31
CA ASP A 68 1.90 17.37 8.85
C ASP A 68 0.64 17.46 9.74
N ARG A 69 -0.44 16.83 9.29
CA ARG A 69 -1.68 16.63 10.07
C ARG A 69 -1.49 15.77 11.32
N LEU A 70 -0.56 14.80 11.26
CA LEU A 70 -0.20 13.98 12.43
C LEU A 70 0.54 14.83 13.48
N LYS A 71 1.41 15.75 13.04
CA LYS A 71 2.14 16.67 13.92
C LYS A 71 1.20 17.69 14.57
N GLU A 72 0.25 18.25 13.82
CA GLU A 72 -0.78 19.16 14.37
C GLU A 72 -1.61 18.49 15.47
N ALA A 73 -2.10 17.27 15.22
CA ALA A 73 -2.87 16.52 16.22
C ALA A 73 -2.03 16.16 17.45
N LYS A 74 -0.72 15.88 17.27
CA LYS A 74 0.18 15.62 18.39
C LYS A 74 0.47 16.89 19.19
N LEU A 75 0.63 18.03 18.53
CA LEU A 75 0.86 19.32 19.18
C LEU A 75 -0.37 19.78 20.01
N ALA A 76 -1.58 19.55 19.50
CA ALA A 76 -2.83 19.88 20.19
C ALA A 76 -3.15 18.99 21.42
N VAL A 77 -2.44 17.87 21.58
CA VAL A 77 -2.61 16.94 22.72
C VAL A 77 -1.57 17.19 23.83
N TYR A 78 -0.45 17.86 23.50
CA TYR A 78 0.66 18.14 24.43
C TYR A 78 0.89 19.64 24.72
N GLY A 79 0.08 20.53 24.13
CA GLY A 79 0.00 21.95 24.49
C GLY A 79 -1.27 22.23 25.26
#